data_AF-A0A1I2ACG1-F1
#
_entry.id   AF-A0A1I2ACG1-F1
#
_cell.length_a   1.000
_cell.length_b   1.000
_cell.length_c   1.000
_cell.angle_alpha   90.00
_cell.angle_beta   90.00
_cell.angle_gamma   90.00
#
_symmetry.space_group_name_H-M   'P 1'
#
loop_
_entity.id
_entity.type
_entity.pdbx_description
1 polymer ?
#
loop_
_entity_poly.entity_id
_entity_poly.type
_entity_poly.pdbx_seq_one_letter_code
_entity_poly.pdbx_strand_id
1 'polypeptide(L)'
;MPREHVRPRDPEVGGAHGAAAPASILRYPARVAELQLDPEALQALIDARMPFGKYQGVALLDLPEPYLVWFSRQGFPPGKLGRQLALTLEIKTNGLEKLLRPLR
;
A
#
# COMPACT_ATOMS: atom_id res chain seq x y z
N MET A 1 10.39 -42.04 65.81
CA MET A 1 11.28 -40.92 66.22
C MET A 1 12.70 -41.46 66.41
N PRO A 2 13.77 -40.69 66.15
CA PRO A 2 13.96 -39.55 65.25
C PRO A 2 15.11 -39.87 64.23
N ARG A 3 15.82 -39.00 63.47
CA ARG A 3 15.82 -37.55 63.17
C ARG A 3 16.02 -37.38 61.63
N GLU A 4 15.80 -36.17 61.12
CA GLU A 4 16.28 -35.73 59.80
C GLU A 4 17.80 -35.47 59.77
N HIS A 5 18.39 -35.46 58.56
CA HIS A 5 19.57 -34.63 58.27
C HIS A 5 19.46 -33.96 56.89
N VAL A 6 20.14 -32.83 56.71
CA VAL A 6 19.63 -31.69 55.92
C VAL A 6 20.45 -31.38 54.66
N ARG A 7 19.78 -31.44 53.48
CA ARG A 7 19.96 -30.61 52.26
C ARG A 7 21.38 -30.60 51.60
N PRO A 8 21.67 -29.78 50.54
CA PRO A 8 20.82 -29.14 49.52
C PRO A 8 21.26 -29.42 48.06
N ARG A 9 20.48 -28.88 47.09
CA ARG A 9 20.87 -28.54 45.69
C ARG A 9 21.13 -29.73 44.74
N ASP A 10 20.89 -29.61 43.43
CA ASP A 10 20.63 -28.42 42.59
C ASP A 10 19.32 -28.53 41.76
N PRO A 11 18.84 -27.42 41.13
CA PRO A 11 17.74 -27.49 40.15
C PRO A 11 18.21 -28.16 38.85
N GLU A 12 17.27 -28.47 37.94
CA GLU A 12 17.40 -28.49 36.47
C GLU A 12 16.13 -29.15 35.88
N VAL A 13 15.01 -28.41 35.85
CA VAL A 13 13.84 -28.74 35.02
C VAL A 13 13.58 -27.54 34.12
N GLY A 14 14.36 -27.46 33.03
CA GLY A 14 14.71 -26.17 32.41
C GLY A 14 14.90 -26.15 30.88
N GLY A 15 14.22 -27.03 30.13
CA GLY A 15 13.85 -26.74 28.73
C GLY A 15 14.85 -27.00 27.59
N ALA A 16 14.25 -27.16 26.40
CA ALA A 16 14.76 -26.82 25.07
C ALA A 16 16.06 -27.48 24.52
N HIS A 17 15.90 -28.67 23.96
CA HIS A 17 16.43 -28.99 22.61
C HIS A 17 15.24 -29.60 21.84
N GLY A 18 14.79 -29.11 20.68
CA GLY A 18 15.53 -28.84 19.46
C GLY A 18 15.19 -29.96 18.45
N ALA A 19 14.78 -29.73 17.20
CA ALA A 19 14.56 -28.47 16.53
C ALA A 19 13.54 -28.63 15.38
N ALA A 20 12.65 -27.66 15.23
CA ALA A 20 12.06 -27.28 13.96
C ALA A 20 11.77 -25.79 14.06
N ALA A 21 12.67 -24.96 13.50
CA ALA A 21 12.36 -23.55 13.35
C ALA A 21 11.11 -23.46 12.46
N PRO A 22 9.98 -22.89 12.92
CA PRO A 22 8.87 -22.65 12.03
C PRO A 22 9.39 -21.73 10.92
N ALA A 23 9.19 -22.15 9.67
CA ALA A 23 9.66 -21.45 8.49
C ALA A 23 9.41 -19.95 8.66
N SER A 24 10.44 -19.12 8.44
CA SER A 24 10.40 -17.69 8.75
C SER A 24 9.24 -17.02 8.04
N ILE A 25 8.10 -16.93 8.74
CA ILE A 25 6.92 -16.19 8.33
C ILE A 25 7.44 -14.80 8.02
N LEU A 26 7.25 -14.39 6.76
CA LEU A 26 7.75 -13.15 6.21
C LEU A 26 7.50 -12.02 7.20
N ARG A 27 8.55 -11.61 7.93
CA ARG A 27 8.48 -10.58 8.94
C ARG A 27 8.42 -9.25 8.20
N TYR A 28 7.23 -8.95 7.66
CA TYR A 28 6.88 -7.64 7.18
C TYR A 28 7.34 -6.63 8.24
N PRO A 29 8.15 -5.63 7.87
CA PRO A 29 8.64 -4.67 8.84
C PRO A 29 7.44 -4.02 9.54
N ALA A 30 7.42 -4.08 10.87
CA ALA A 30 6.43 -3.34 11.65
C ALA A 30 6.55 -1.86 11.25
N ARG A 31 5.44 -1.28 10.81
CA ARG A 31 5.37 -0.22 9.78
C ARG A 31 5.58 -0.72 8.33
N VAL A 32 4.55 -1.39 7.80
CA VAL A 32 3.85 -0.73 6.69
C VAL A 32 3.47 0.65 7.23
N ALA A 33 4.17 1.70 6.81
CA ALA A 33 3.74 3.06 7.10
C ALA A 33 2.29 3.16 6.62
N GLU A 34 1.37 3.54 7.51
CA GLU A 34 -0.06 3.44 7.27
C GLU A 34 -0.38 4.06 5.91
N LEU A 35 -0.69 3.20 4.93
CA LEU A 35 -1.01 3.64 3.58
C LEU A 35 -2.40 4.25 3.67
N GLN A 36 -2.45 5.55 3.98
CA GLN A 36 -3.65 6.37 4.01
C GLN A 36 -4.17 6.57 2.59
N LEU A 37 -4.66 5.47 2.02
CA LEU A 37 -5.49 5.42 0.84
C LEU A 37 -6.88 5.90 1.24
N ASP A 38 -7.12 7.19 1.00
CA ASP A 38 -8.41 7.86 1.13
C ASP A 38 -9.38 7.29 0.06
N PRO A 39 -10.42 6.52 0.43
CA PRO A 39 -11.35 5.93 -0.52
C PRO A 39 -12.17 6.99 -1.27
N GLU A 40 -12.55 8.08 -0.58
CA GLU A 40 -13.25 9.21 -1.17
C GLU A 40 -12.39 9.93 -2.23
N ALA A 41 -11.07 10.03 -2.03
CA ALA A 41 -10.15 10.57 -3.02
C ALA A 41 -10.02 9.67 -4.26
N LEU A 42 -10.06 8.35 -4.09
CA LEU A 42 -10.08 7.40 -5.21
C LEU A 42 -11.41 7.46 -5.98
N GLN A 43 -12.54 7.49 -5.29
CA GLN A 43 -13.85 7.67 -5.94
C GLN A 43 -13.90 9.01 -6.69
N ALA A 44 -13.44 10.09 -6.05
CA ALA A 44 -13.36 11.40 -6.68
C ALA A 44 -12.37 11.48 -7.86
N LEU A 45 -11.45 10.53 -8.03
CA LEU A 45 -10.63 10.35 -9.24
C LEU A 45 -11.40 9.64 -10.35
N ILE A 46 -12.14 8.58 -10.01
CA ILE A 46 -12.95 7.81 -10.97
C ILE A 46 -14.01 8.70 -11.64
N ASP A 47 -14.69 9.52 -10.83
CA ASP A 47 -15.72 10.47 -11.29
C ASP A 47 -15.16 11.76 -11.92
N ALA A 48 -13.85 12.02 -11.77
CA ALA A 48 -13.25 13.26 -12.27
C ALA A 48 -13.27 13.31 -13.81
N ARG A 49 -13.72 14.45 -14.33
CA ARG A 49 -13.69 14.78 -15.76
C ARG A 49 -12.74 15.94 -16.02
N MET A 50 -12.07 15.91 -17.17
CA MET A 50 -11.16 16.94 -17.62
C MET A 50 -11.94 18.26 -17.83
N PRO A 51 -11.59 19.37 -17.17
CA PRO A 51 -12.41 20.59 -17.22
C PRO A 51 -12.13 21.50 -18.43
N PHE A 52 -11.06 21.25 -19.21
CA PHE A 52 -10.66 22.10 -20.34
C PHE A 52 -9.85 21.35 -21.41
N GLY A 53 -9.63 22.02 -22.55
CA GLY A 53 -8.76 21.54 -23.63
C GLY A 53 -9.41 20.46 -24.51
N LYS A 54 -8.58 19.78 -25.33
CA LYS A 54 -9.04 18.80 -26.34
C LYS A 54 -9.96 17.71 -25.77
N TYR A 55 -9.73 17.29 -24.52
CA TYR A 55 -10.46 16.21 -23.88
C TYR A 55 -11.47 16.70 -22.83
N GLN A 56 -11.92 17.96 -22.91
CA GLN A 56 -12.92 18.50 -22.00
C GLN A 56 -14.16 17.59 -21.90
N GLY A 57 -14.59 17.30 -20.68
CA GLY A 57 -15.71 16.40 -20.38
C GLY A 57 -15.38 14.91 -20.37
N VAL A 58 -14.21 14.49 -20.86
CA VAL A 58 -13.73 13.08 -20.79
C VAL A 58 -13.29 12.76 -19.35
N ALA A 59 -13.56 11.55 -18.87
CA ALA A 59 -13.11 11.11 -17.54
C ALA A 59 -11.57 11.02 -17.50
N LEU A 60 -10.95 11.37 -16.38
CA LEU A 60 -9.47 11.41 -16.29
C LEU A 60 -8.85 10.04 -16.60
N LEU A 61 -9.46 8.96 -16.08
CA LEU A 61 -9.04 7.58 -16.35
C LEU A 61 -9.16 7.17 -17.84
N ASP A 62 -9.96 7.86 -18.67
CA ASP A 62 -10.05 7.59 -20.12
C ASP A 62 -9.11 8.49 -20.96
N LEU A 63 -8.33 9.38 -20.32
CA LEU A 63 -7.35 10.20 -21.05
C LEU A 63 -6.25 9.32 -21.67
N PRO A 64 -5.81 9.59 -22.91
CA PRO A 64 -4.70 8.87 -23.52
C PRO A 64 -3.40 9.08 -22.73
N GLU A 65 -2.65 8.00 -22.49
CA GLU A 65 -1.36 8.06 -21.79
C GLU A 65 -0.38 9.09 -22.41
N PRO A 66 -0.22 9.21 -23.74
CA PRO A 66 0.66 10.24 -24.33
C PRO A 66 0.30 11.68 -23.96
N TYR A 67 -0.98 11.95 -23.67
CA TYR A 67 -1.44 13.28 -23.23
C TYR A 67 -1.04 13.57 -21.78
N LEU A 68 -1.06 12.54 -20.92
CA LEU A 68 -0.61 12.63 -19.54
C LEU A 68 0.91 12.70 -19.44
N VAL A 69 1.64 11.97 -20.30
CA VAL A 69 3.11 12.08 -20.46
C VAL A 69 3.53 13.46 -21.00
N TRP A 70 2.72 14.09 -21.87
CA TRP A 70 2.95 15.47 -22.25
C TRP A 70 2.82 16.41 -21.04
N PHE A 71 1.76 16.25 -20.23
CA PHE A 71 1.60 17.02 -19.00
C PHE A 71 2.74 16.81 -17.99
N SER A 72 3.24 15.59 -17.80
CA SER A 72 4.36 15.35 -16.86
C SER A 72 5.66 16.03 -17.30
N ARG A 73 5.83 16.29 -18.60
CA ARG A 73 6.97 17.06 -19.16
C ARG A 73 6.79 18.57 -19.07
N GLN A 74 5.56 19.08 -19.05
CA GLN A 74 5.28 20.53 -18.95
C GLN A 74 5.02 20.99 -17.51
N GLY A 75 4.68 20.05 -16.62
CA GLY A 75 4.17 20.31 -15.29
C GLY A 75 2.65 20.12 -15.23
N PHE A 76 2.17 19.43 -14.19
CA PHE A 76 0.74 19.31 -13.92
C PHE A 76 0.18 20.62 -13.34
N PRO A 77 -1.10 20.97 -13.61
CA PRO A 77 -1.73 22.15 -13.02
C PRO A 77 -1.80 22.03 -11.49
N PRO A 78 -1.66 23.12 -10.72
CA PRO A 78 -1.66 23.05 -9.26
C PRO A 78 -3.00 22.57 -8.69
N GLY A 79 -2.98 22.11 -7.43
CA GLY A 79 -4.19 21.72 -6.69
C GLY A 79 -4.70 20.31 -7.01
N LYS A 80 -6.02 20.09 -6.88
CA LYS A 80 -6.64 18.76 -6.97
C LYS A 80 -6.42 18.11 -8.34
N LEU A 81 -6.67 18.86 -9.42
CA LEU A 81 -6.61 18.34 -10.79
C LEU A 81 -5.23 17.78 -11.14
N GLY A 82 -4.13 18.48 -10.82
CA GLY A 82 -2.79 17.98 -11.12
C GLY A 82 -2.43 16.70 -10.37
N ARG A 83 -2.83 16.60 -9.09
CA ARG A 83 -2.65 15.35 -8.32
C ARG A 83 -3.43 14.20 -8.95
N GLN A 84 -4.65 14.45 -9.42
CA GLN A 84 -5.45 13.46 -10.11
C GLN A 84 -4.87 13.06 -11.48
N LEU A 85 -4.33 14.00 -12.25
CA LEU A 85 -3.65 13.72 -13.52
C LEU A 85 -2.34 12.93 -13.32
N ALA A 86 -1.54 13.28 -12.30
CA ALA A 86 -0.33 12.56 -11.93
C ALA A 86 -0.65 11.12 -11.52
N LEU A 87 -1.62 10.93 -10.61
CA LEU A 87 -2.07 9.61 -10.18
C LEU A 87 -2.65 8.79 -11.35
N THR A 88 -3.39 9.42 -12.27
CA THR A 88 -3.86 8.78 -13.51
C THR A 88 -2.70 8.26 -14.36
N LEU A 89 -1.61 9.03 -14.49
CA LEU A 89 -0.41 8.61 -15.23
C LEU A 89 0.28 7.42 -14.53
N GLU A 90 0.40 7.45 -13.21
CA GLU A 90 0.97 6.34 -12.43
C GLU A 90 0.14 5.05 -12.58
N ILE A 91 -1.19 5.16 -12.50
CA ILE A 91 -2.13 4.05 -12.74
C ILE A 91 -1.94 3.45 -14.14
N LYS A 92 -1.81 4.28 -15.17
CA LYS A 92 -1.65 3.84 -16.57
C LYS A 92 -0.30 3.19 -16.83
N THR A 93 0.79 3.85 -16.45
CA THR A 93 2.16 3.36 -16.65
C THR A 93 2.45 2.05 -15.91
N ASN A 94 1.74 1.77 -14.80
CA ASN A 94 1.81 0.49 -14.09
C ASN A 94 0.71 -0.52 -14.49
N GLY A 95 -0.17 -0.20 -15.45
CA GLY A 95 -1.24 -1.09 -15.93
C GLY A 95 -2.36 -1.36 -14.92
N LEU A 96 -2.48 -0.54 -13.87
CA LEU A 96 -3.40 -0.72 -12.74
C LEU A 96 -4.86 -0.37 -13.06
N GLU A 97 -5.14 0.20 -14.24
CA GLU A 97 -6.48 0.58 -14.70
C GLU A 97 -7.53 -0.54 -14.53
N LYS A 98 -7.12 -1.80 -14.70
CA LYS A 98 -7.99 -2.98 -14.57
C LYS A 98 -8.61 -3.09 -13.17
N LEU A 99 -7.91 -2.62 -12.14
CA LEU A 99 -8.37 -2.64 -10.74
C LEU A 99 -9.48 -1.61 -10.48
N LEU A 100 -9.57 -0.56 -11.30
CA LEU A 100 -10.53 0.53 -11.14
C LEU A 100 -11.83 0.31 -11.94
N ARG A 101 -11.83 -0.63 -12.90
CA ARG A 101 -13.02 -0.95 -13.70
C ARG A 101 -14.24 -1.41 -12.88
N PRO A 102 -14.11 -2.18 -11.78
CA PRO A 102 -15.25 -2.57 -10.94
C PRO A 102 -15.84 -1.44 -10.09
N LEU A 103 -15.21 -0.25 -10.08
CA LEU A 103 -15.62 0.92 -9.31
C LEU A 103 -16.24 2.02 -10.20
N ARG A 104 -16.49 1.70 -11.48
CA ARG A 104 -17.19 2.52 -12.49
C ARG A 104 -18.61 2.00 -12.71
#